data_AF-A0A257NXY7-F1
#
_entry.id   AF-A0A257NXY7-F1
#
_cell.length_a   1.000
_cell.length_b   1.000
_cell.length_c   1.000
_cell.angle_alpha   90.00
_cell.angle_beta   90.00
_cell.angle_gamma   90.00
#
_symmetry.space_group_name_H-M   'P 1'
#
loop_
_entity.id
_entity.type
_entity.pdbx_description
1 polymer ?
#
loop_
_entity_poly.entity_id
_entity_poly.type
_entity_poly.pdbx_seq_one_letter_code
_entity_poly.pdbx_strand_id
1 'polypeptide(L)'
;DGAKQERIWTIRELPEKDGEKRYIGTAGDVIGEAIGRAAGNALNWHYTLALPVDGTVYNVQFDDWMYLMDDHVLLNHSVITKFGFKVGSVFLSFNKP
;
A
#
# COMPACT_ATOMS: atom_id res chain seq x y z
N ASP A 1 -19.57 8.92 6.23
CA ASP A 1 -20.13 9.63 5.04
C ASP A 1 -20.24 8.75 3.78
N GLY A 2 -19.74 7.51 3.75
CA GLY A 2 -19.99 6.60 2.62
C GLY A 2 -19.27 7.01 1.32
N ALA A 3 -18.23 7.85 1.44
CA ALA A 3 -17.42 8.28 0.32
C ALA A 3 -16.74 7.06 -0.34
N LYS A 4 -16.90 6.94 -1.65
CA LYS A 4 -16.14 5.98 -2.46
C LYS A 4 -14.89 6.69 -2.96
N GLN A 5 -13.74 6.11 -2.69
CA GLN A 5 -12.47 6.56 -3.24
C GLN A 5 -11.97 5.50 -4.21
N GLU A 6 -11.52 5.94 -5.38
CA GLU A 6 -10.86 5.10 -6.36
C GLU A 6 -9.39 5.50 -6.43
N ARG A 7 -8.51 4.50 -6.35
CA ARG A 7 -7.06 4.68 -6.52
C ARG A 7 -6.58 3.80 -7.66
N ILE A 8 -6.07 4.43 -8.71
CA ILE A 8 -5.48 3.75 -9.85
C ILE A 8 -3.96 3.83 -9.71
N TRP A 9 -3.32 2.67 -9.60
CA TRP A 9 -1.88 2.56 -9.48
C TRP A 9 -1.20 2.40 -10.84
N THR A 10 -0.12 3.17 -11.06
CA THR A 10 0.89 2.86 -12.08
C THR A 10 2.11 2.30 -11.38
N ILE A 11 2.50 1.07 -11.72
CA ILE A 11 3.61 0.36 -11.07
C ILE A 11 4.73 0.13 -12.09
N ARG A 12 5.95 0.48 -11.70
CA ARG A 12 7.18 0.25 -12.45
C ARG A 12 8.09 -0.69 -11.67
N GLU A 13 8.45 -1.79 -12.29
CA GLU A 13 9.47 -2.71 -11.75
C GLU A 13 10.87 -2.11 -11.90
N LEU A 14 11.69 -2.27 -10.88
CA LEU A 14 13.10 -1.90 -10.84
C LEU A 14 13.97 -3.15 -10.95
N PRO A 15 15.27 -3.01 -11.30
CA PRO A 15 16.20 -4.13 -11.26
C PRO A 15 16.20 -4.82 -9.89
N GLU A 16 16.16 -6.14 -9.91
CA GLU A 16 16.29 -6.98 -8.71
C GLU A 16 17.60 -6.67 -7.99
N LYS A 17 17.58 -6.72 -6.66
CA LYS A 17 18.78 -6.53 -5.83
C LYS A 17 18.70 -7.45 -4.62
N ASP A 18 19.79 -8.16 -4.32
CA ASP A 18 19.91 -9.03 -3.16
C ASP A 18 18.81 -10.11 -3.06
N GLY A 19 18.29 -10.58 -4.21
CA GLY A 19 17.19 -11.56 -4.29
C GLY A 19 15.79 -10.97 -4.07
N GLU A 20 15.68 -9.64 -3.97
CA GLU A 20 14.41 -8.93 -3.78
C GLU A 20 13.97 -8.22 -5.07
N LYS A 21 12.72 -8.47 -5.47
CA LYS A 21 12.05 -7.67 -6.50
C LYS A 21 11.71 -6.31 -5.91
N ARG A 22 11.91 -5.25 -6.69
CA ARG A 22 11.70 -3.87 -6.24
C ARG A 22 10.77 -3.15 -7.19
N TYR A 23 9.91 -2.31 -6.63
CA TYR A 23 8.87 -1.62 -7.38
C TYR A 23 8.77 -0.17 -6.95
N ILE A 24 8.37 0.68 -7.88
CA ILE A 24 7.94 2.05 -7.66
C ILE A 24 6.50 2.17 -8.10
N GLY A 25 5.65 2.77 -7.26
CA GLY A 25 4.26 3.03 -7.58
C GLY A 25 3.91 4.50 -7.52
N THR A 26 3.01 4.93 -8.39
CA THR A 26 2.37 6.24 -8.31
C THR A 26 0.86 6.11 -8.42
N ALA A 27 0.14 7.01 -7.77
CA ALA A 27 -1.31 7.16 -7.90
C ALA A 27 -1.68 8.63 -7.62
N GLY A 28 -2.88 9.06 -8.03
CA GLY A 28 -3.29 10.47 -7.99
C GLY A 28 -3.36 11.10 -6.60
N ASP A 29 -3.50 10.28 -5.55
CA ASP A 29 -3.60 10.69 -4.15
C ASP A 29 -2.34 10.33 -3.33
N VAL A 30 -1.31 9.77 -3.98
CA VAL A 30 -0.04 9.42 -3.33
C VAL A 30 0.92 10.60 -3.42
N ILE A 31 1.50 10.95 -2.27
CA ILE A 31 2.54 11.98 -2.20
C ILE A 31 3.89 11.33 -2.56
N GLY A 32 4.44 11.73 -3.71
CA GLY A 32 5.71 11.21 -4.22
C GLY A 32 5.54 9.82 -4.84
N GLU A 33 6.39 8.88 -4.43
CA GLU A 33 6.41 7.51 -4.93
C GLU A 33 6.16 6.52 -3.78
N ALA A 34 5.40 5.47 -4.09
CA ALA A 34 5.32 4.28 -3.28
C ALA A 34 6.53 3.39 -3.55
N ILE A 35 7.06 2.77 -2.50
CA ILE A 35 8.20 1.86 -2.57
C ILE A 35 7.73 0.44 -2.24
N GLY A 36 7.94 -0.48 -3.17
CA GLY A 36 7.63 -1.89 -3.01
C GLY A 36 8.86 -2.77 -2.96
N ARG A 37 8.87 -3.75 -2.05
CA ARG A 37 9.88 -4.82 -2.00
C ARG A 37 9.17 -6.16 -1.87
N ALA A 38 9.51 -7.11 -2.73
CA ALA A 38 8.92 -8.44 -2.69
C ALA A 38 9.98 -9.54 -2.63
N ALA A 39 9.69 -10.55 -1.82
CA ALA A 39 10.49 -11.75 -1.67
C ALA A 39 9.57 -12.94 -1.40
N GLY A 40 9.72 -14.02 -2.17
CA GLY A 40 8.82 -15.17 -2.09
C GLY A 40 7.36 -14.77 -2.38
N ASN A 41 6.46 -15.08 -1.44
CA ASN A 41 5.04 -14.75 -1.55
C ASN A 41 4.65 -13.42 -0.88
N ALA A 42 5.62 -12.66 -0.36
CA ALA A 42 5.38 -11.43 0.37
C ALA A 42 5.75 -10.20 -0.47
N LEU A 43 4.91 -9.17 -0.42
CA LEU A 43 5.18 -7.81 -0.90
C LEU A 43 4.98 -6.84 0.27
N ASN A 44 5.99 -6.04 0.56
CA ASN A 44 5.90 -4.92 1.47
C ASN A 44 5.83 -3.62 0.67
N TRP A 45 4.80 -2.82 0.93
CA TRP A 45 4.44 -1.64 0.14
C TRP A 45 4.27 -0.43 1.04
N HIS A 46 5.12 0.58 0.83
CA HIS A 46 5.16 1.80 1.62
C HIS A 46 4.80 3.02 0.80
N TYR A 47 3.90 3.85 1.30
CA TYR A 47 3.52 5.10 0.62
C TYR A 47 2.94 6.12 1.58
N THR A 48 2.95 7.39 1.17
CA THR A 48 2.24 8.46 1.87
C THR A 48 0.98 8.82 1.09
N LEU A 49 -0.17 8.79 1.75
CA LEU A 49 -1.47 9.11 1.18
C LEU A 49 -1.94 10.49 1.63
N ALA A 50 -2.40 11.30 0.67
CA ALA A 50 -3.14 12.54 0.93
C ALA A 50 -4.62 12.24 1.16
N LEU A 51 -5.00 12.02 2.42
CA LEU A 51 -6.35 11.63 2.82
C LEU A 51 -7.22 12.86 3.17
N PRO A 52 -8.24 13.19 2.37
CA PRO A 52 -9.21 14.23 2.74
C PRO A 52 -10.15 13.73 3.84
N VAL A 53 -10.25 14.48 4.94
CA VAL A 53 -11.17 14.25 6.07
C VAL A 53 -11.74 15.59 6.51
N ASP A 54 -13.06 15.75 6.46
CA ASP A 54 -13.79 16.94 6.93
C ASP A 54 -13.20 18.27 6.43
N GLY A 55 -12.84 18.33 5.14
CA GLY A 55 -12.28 19.53 4.49
C GLY A 55 -10.78 19.78 4.76
N THR A 56 -10.12 18.92 5.55
CA THR A 56 -8.67 18.95 5.78
C THR A 56 -8.00 17.77 5.10
N VAL A 57 -6.89 18.00 4.40
CA VAL A 57 -6.07 16.90 3.84
C VAL A 57 -5.01 16.51 4.86
N TYR A 58 -5.00 15.23 5.22
CA TYR A 58 -4.00 14.63 6.11
C TYR A 58 -3.05 13.73 5.32
N ASN A 59 -1.76 13.95 5.51
CA ASN A 59 -0.74 13.04 5.00
C ASN A 59 -0.54 11.91 6.02
N VAL A 60 -0.88 10.69 5.63
CA VAL A 60 -0.73 9.48 6.46
C VAL A 60 0.17 8.49 5.74
N GLN A 61 1.01 7.78 6.49
CA GLN A 61 1.92 6.77 5.94
C GLN A 61 1.31 5.38 6.12
N PHE A 62 1.34 4.60 5.04
CA PHE A 62 0.95 3.20 5.02
C PHE A 62 2.19 2.30 4.96
N ASP A 63 2.15 1.23 5.73
CA ASP A 63 3.07 0.09 5.70
C ASP A 63 2.23 -1.17 5.51
N ASP A 64 2.13 -1.60 4.25
CA ASP A 64 1.25 -2.67 3.82
C ASP A 64 2.07 -3.94 3.57
N TRP A 65 1.83 -4.98 4.36
CA TRP A 65 2.33 -6.32 4.07
C TRP A 65 1.24 -7.12 3.36
N MET A 66 1.56 -7.58 2.15
CA MET A 66 0.70 -8.40 1.31
C MET A 66 1.32 -9.80 1.19
N TYR A 67 0.54 -10.84 1.46
CA TYR A 67 0.96 -12.23 1.39
C TYR A 67 0.05 -13.00 0.45
N LEU A 68 0.62 -13.55 -0.62
CA LEU A 68 -0.08 -14.44 -1.53
C LEU A 68 -0.14 -15.83 -0.88
N MET A 69 -1.33 -16.25 -0.50
CA MET A 69 -1.55 -17.53 0.18
C MET A 69 -1.65 -18.68 -0.83
N ASP A 70 -2.36 -18.42 -1.92
CA ASP A 70 -2.50 -19.28 -3.09
C ASP A 70 -2.86 -18.41 -4.31
N ASP A 71 -3.17 -19.04 -5.44
CA ASP A 71 -3.48 -18.35 -6.70
C ASP A 71 -4.76 -17.49 -6.66
N HIS A 72 -5.57 -17.60 -5.60
CA HIS A 72 -6.86 -16.94 -5.43
C HIS A 72 -6.90 -15.96 -4.25
N VAL A 73 -6.09 -16.17 -3.21
CA VAL A 73 -6.17 -15.42 -1.95
C VAL A 73 -4.90 -14.61 -1.69
N LEU A 74 -5.07 -13.29 -1.56
CA LEU A 74 -4.06 -12.36 -1.08
C LEU A 74 -4.51 -11.75 0.25
N LEU A 75 -3.73 -11.96 1.31
CA LEU A 75 -3.94 -11.29 2.60
C LEU A 75 -3.16 -9.99 2.64
N ASN A 76 -3.75 -8.94 3.18
CA ASN A 76 -3.11 -7.66 3.37
C ASN A 76 -3.29 -7.18 4.80
N HIS A 77 -2.17 -6.86 5.45
CA HIS A 77 -2.13 -6.21 6.75
C HIS A 77 -1.46 -4.85 6.59
N SER A 78 -2.23 -3.79 6.85
CA SER A 78 -1.81 -2.39 6.73
C SER A 78 -1.65 -1.76 8.10
N VAL A 79 -0.51 -1.12 8.34
CA VAL A 79 -0.31 -0.24 9.50
C VAL A 79 -0.33 1.21 9.01
N ILE A 80 -1.15 2.04 9.65
CA ILE A 80 -1.30 3.45 9.29
C ILE A 80 -0.68 4.31 10.38
N THR A 81 0.20 5.22 9.99
CA THR A 81 0.81 6.20 10.89
C THR A 81 0.56 7.63 10.43
N LYS A 82 0.54 8.57 11.37
CA LYS A 82 0.43 10.00 11.13
C LYS A 82 1.37 10.72 12.09
N PHE A 83 2.23 11.60 11.58
CA PHE A 83 3.26 12.29 12.38
C PHE A 83 4.14 11.32 13.21
N GLY A 84 4.39 10.12 12.71
CA GLY A 84 5.16 9.07 13.39
C GLY A 84 4.39 8.25 14.42
N PHE A 85 3.12 8.54 14.69
CA PHE A 85 2.28 7.78 15.62
C PHE A 85 1.35 6.81 14.88
N LYS A 86 1.22 5.58 15.38
CA LYS A 86 0.24 4.61 14.86
C LYS A 86 -1.17 5.13 15.13
N VAL A 87 -1.97 5.24 14.07
CA VAL A 87 -3.37 5.69 14.15
C VAL A 87 -4.36 4.56 13.84
N GLY A 88 -3.89 3.44 13.27
CA GLY A 88 -4.74 2.29 13.02
C GLY A 88 -4.02 1.13 12.35
N SER A 89 -4.76 0.04 12.15
CA SER A 89 -4.37 -1.07 11.30
C SER A 89 -5.59 -1.67 10.63
N VAL A 90 -5.42 -2.19 9.42
CA VAL A 90 -6.48 -2.82 8.62
C VAL A 90 -6.01 -4.20 8.19
N PHE A 91 -6.90 -5.18 8.26
CA PHE A 91 -6.70 -6.51 7.68
C PHE A 91 -7.73 -6.72 6.57
N LEU A 92 -7.25 -7.06 5.38
CA LEU A 92 -8.08 -7.34 4.20
C LEU A 92 -7.71 -8.70 3.62
N SER A 93 -8.70 -9.37 3.05
CA SER A 93 -8.52 -10.53 2.20
C SER A 93 -9.05 -10.19 0.82
N PHE A 94 -8.19 -10.25 -0.19
CA PHE A 94 -8.59 -10.17 -1.59
C PHE A 94 -8.78 -11.58 -2.11
N ASN A 95 -9.90 -11.82 -2.78
CA ASN A 95 -10.21 -13.08 -3.43
C ASN A 95 -10.40 -12.85 -4.93
N LYS A 96 -9.68 -13.62 -5.74
CA LYS A 96 -9.91 -13.70 -7.18
C LYS A 96 -10.72 -14.99 -7.47
N PRO A 97 -11.97 -14.87 -7.93
CA PRO A 97 -12.81 -16.02 -8.26
C PRO A 97 -12.37 -16.74 -9.53
#